data_AF-M6JVC8-F1
#
_entry.id   AF-M6JVC8-F1
#
_cell.length_a   1.000
_cell.length_b   1.000
_cell.length_c   1.000
_cell.angle_alpha   90.00
_cell.angle_beta   90.00
_cell.angle_gamma   90.00
#
_symmetry.space_group_name_H-M   'P 1'
#
loop_
_entity.id
_entity.type
_entity.pdbx_description
1 polymer ?
#
loop_
_entity_poly.entity_id
_entity_poly.type
_entity_poly.pdbx_seq_one_letter_code
_entity_poly.pdbx_strand_id
1 'polypeptide(L)'
;MLEVEEESKRVAILRKLLLYIYWVRDYKPSELKGILQRSNLDEYKELIVTTAQRLISEGIEKGKLEDARKMLAKGIDLKTVLEITGLTEKTLKEHGIDVRL
;
A
#
# COMPACT_ATOMS: atom_id res chain seq x y z
N MET A 1 1.18 -1.53 -33.27
CA MET A 1 1.58 -0.55 -32.23
C MET A 1 0.39 0.07 -31.52
N LEU A 2 -0.64 0.57 -32.24
CA LEU A 2 -1.86 1.14 -31.62
C LEU A 2 -2.66 0.15 -30.73
N GLU A 3 -2.72 -1.13 -31.12
CA GLU A 3 -3.45 -2.17 -30.39
C GLU A 3 -2.87 -2.46 -28.99
N VAL A 4 -1.55 -2.51 -28.88
CA VAL A 4 -0.83 -2.76 -27.60
C VAL A 4 -1.04 -1.61 -26.61
N GLU A 5 -1.20 -0.39 -27.10
CA GLU A 5 -1.41 0.81 -26.28
C GLU A 5 -2.85 0.88 -25.74
N GLU A 6 -3.83 0.49 -26.56
CA GLU A 6 -5.24 0.31 -26.17
C GLU A 6 -5.39 -0.80 -25.12
N GLU A 7 -4.74 -1.94 -25.34
CA GLU A 7 -4.77 -3.08 -24.40
C GLU A 7 -4.13 -2.72 -23.06
N SER A 8 -3.00 -2.01 -23.06
CA SER A 8 -2.36 -1.49 -21.85
C SER A 8 -3.27 -0.55 -21.06
N LYS A 9 -4.08 0.27 -21.74
CA LYS A 9 -5.07 1.16 -21.09
C LYS A 9 -6.22 0.36 -20.48
N ARG A 10 -6.73 -0.68 -21.16
CA ARG A 10 -7.78 -1.57 -20.63
C ARG A 10 -7.31 -2.36 -19.41
N VAL A 11 -6.08 -2.88 -19.45
CA VAL A 11 -5.44 -3.57 -18.32
C VAL A 11 -5.24 -2.61 -17.14
N ALA A 12 -4.84 -1.36 -17.39
CA ALA A 12 -4.71 -0.35 -16.34
C ALA A 12 -6.05 0.01 -15.68
N ILE A 13 -7.13 0.09 -16.46
CA ILE A 13 -8.49 0.33 -15.95
C ILE A 13 -8.96 -0.86 -15.11
N LEU A 14 -8.76 -2.10 -15.58
CA LEU A 14 -9.12 -3.31 -14.84
C LEU A 14 -8.34 -3.41 -13.52
N ARG A 15 -7.04 -3.09 -13.53
CA ARG A 15 -6.19 -3.04 -12.33
C ARG A 15 -6.70 -2.01 -11.33
N LYS A 16 -7.05 -0.80 -11.77
CA LYS A 16 -7.64 0.24 -10.89
C LYS A 16 -8.97 -0.19 -10.29
N LEU A 17 -9.84 -0.85 -11.06
CA LEU A 17 -11.13 -1.35 -10.59
C LEU A 17 -10.97 -2.48 -9.55
N LEU A 18 -10.06 -3.43 -9.80
CA LEU A 18 -9.77 -4.50 -8.83
C LEU A 18 -9.20 -3.95 -7.51
N LEU A 19 -8.31 -2.96 -7.59
CA LEU A 19 -7.77 -2.28 -6.41
C LEU A 19 -8.83 -1.47 -5.65
N TYR A 20 -9.76 -0.83 -6.36
CA TYR A 20 -10.88 -0.12 -5.75
C TYR A 20 -11.83 -1.09 -5.02
N ILE A 21 -12.20 -2.20 -5.65
CA ILE A 21 -13.03 -3.25 -5.03
C ILE A 21 -12.32 -3.82 -3.79
N TYR A 22 -11.01 -4.01 -3.86
CA TYR A 22 -10.18 -4.48 -2.76
C TYR A 22 -10.22 -3.56 -1.54
N TRP A 23 -10.08 -2.24 -1.75
CA TRP A 23 -10.11 -1.24 -0.69
C TRP A 23 -11.49 -1.13 0.00
N VAL A 24 -12.57 -1.39 -0.75
CA VAL A 24 -13.95 -1.29 -0.24
C VAL A 24 -14.41 -2.56 0.49
N ARG A 25 -13.82 -3.73 0.20
CA ARG A 25 -14.34 -5.05 0.63
C ARG A 25 -13.43 -5.83 1.58
N ASP A 26 -12.25 -5.32 1.92
CA ASP A 26 -11.32 -5.93 2.89
C ASP A 26 -10.82 -7.35 2.50
N TYR A 27 -10.68 -7.62 1.19
CA TYR A 27 -10.15 -8.89 0.69
C TYR A 27 -8.66 -9.07 1.03
N LYS A 28 -8.11 -10.30 1.02
CA LYS A 28 -6.66 -10.55 1.19
C LYS A 28 -5.95 -10.75 -0.15
N PRO A 29 -4.66 -10.40 -0.30
CA PRO A 29 -3.93 -10.55 -1.56
C PRO A 29 -3.84 -11.99 -2.07
N SER A 30 -3.86 -12.96 -1.17
CA SER A 30 -3.86 -14.39 -1.49
C SER A 30 -5.13 -14.84 -2.22
N GLU A 31 -6.25 -14.16 -2.02
CA GLU A 31 -7.53 -14.50 -2.64
C GLU A 31 -7.61 -14.01 -4.10
N LEU A 32 -6.82 -12.97 -4.43
CA LEU A 32 -6.69 -12.45 -5.80
C LEU A 32 -6.15 -13.51 -6.75
N LYS A 33 -5.21 -14.33 -6.29
CA LYS A 33 -4.57 -15.41 -7.06
C LYS A 33 -5.59 -16.37 -7.67
N GLY A 34 -6.63 -16.74 -6.92
CA GLY A 34 -7.69 -17.65 -7.40
C GLY A 34 -8.73 -16.96 -8.29
N ILE A 35 -9.00 -15.67 -8.06
CA ILE A 35 -9.90 -14.88 -8.91
C ILE A 35 -9.27 -14.67 -10.29
N LEU A 36 -7.98 -14.32 -10.34
CA LEU A 36 -7.26 -14.03 -11.58
C LEU A 36 -7.09 -15.26 -12.48
N GLN A 37 -6.89 -16.44 -11.88
CA GLN A 37 -6.89 -17.72 -12.62
C GLN A 37 -8.21 -17.95 -13.38
N ARG A 38 -9.34 -17.63 -12.76
CA ARG A 38 -10.66 -17.77 -13.41
C ARG A 38 -10.89 -16.74 -14.51
N SER A 39 -10.14 -15.64 -14.50
CA SER A 39 -10.23 -14.56 -15.49
C SER A 39 -9.25 -14.71 -16.67
N ASN A 40 -8.51 -15.82 -16.76
CA ASN A 40 -7.48 -16.06 -17.79
C ASN A 40 -6.36 -14.99 -17.82
N LEU A 41 -6.03 -14.41 -16.64
CA LEU A 41 -4.99 -13.39 -16.46
C LEU A 41 -3.72 -13.97 -15.81
N ASP A 42 -3.43 -15.25 -16.04
CA ASP A 42 -2.34 -15.95 -15.36
C ASP A 42 -0.97 -15.32 -15.61
N GLU A 43 -0.73 -14.75 -16.79
CA GLU A 43 0.49 -14.02 -17.14
C GLU A 43 0.75 -12.81 -16.21
N TYR A 44 -0.31 -12.14 -15.75
CA TYR A 44 -0.21 -10.93 -14.92
C TYR A 44 -0.35 -11.19 -13.42
N LYS A 45 -0.54 -12.43 -13.03
CA LYS A 45 -0.87 -12.83 -11.67
C LYS A 45 0.17 -12.41 -10.65
N GLU A 46 1.44 -12.63 -10.95
CA GLU A 46 2.55 -12.24 -10.08
C GLU A 46 2.62 -10.71 -9.94
N LEU A 47 2.49 -9.98 -11.06
CA LEU A 47 2.47 -8.52 -11.08
C LEU A 47 1.33 -7.95 -10.23
N ILE A 48 0.14 -8.56 -10.28
CA ILE A 48 -1.02 -8.09 -9.53
C ILE A 48 -0.85 -8.36 -8.03
N VAL A 49 -0.40 -9.55 -7.64
CA VAL A 49 -0.18 -9.89 -6.22
C VAL A 49 0.90 -9.01 -5.61
N THR A 50 2.05 -8.86 -6.28
CA THR A 50 3.15 -8.02 -5.80
C THR A 50 2.76 -6.55 -5.71
N THR A 51 1.98 -6.05 -6.66
CA THR A 51 1.41 -4.69 -6.59
C THR A 51 0.49 -4.54 -5.38
N ALA A 52 -0.43 -5.47 -5.17
CA ALA A 52 -1.38 -5.39 -4.06
C ALA A 52 -0.65 -5.39 -2.72
N GLN A 53 0.37 -6.26 -2.57
CA GLN A 53 1.22 -6.28 -1.38
C GLN A 53 1.94 -4.94 -1.16
N ARG A 54 2.52 -4.35 -2.22
CA ARG A 54 3.16 -3.04 -2.11
C ARG A 54 2.19 -1.95 -1.67
N LEU A 55 1.01 -1.88 -2.28
CA LEU A 55 0.00 -0.87 -1.94
C LEU A 55 -0.48 -1.00 -0.49
N ILE A 56 -0.63 -2.23 0.01
CA ILE A 56 -0.98 -2.47 1.41
C ILE A 56 0.15 -2.02 2.33
N SER A 57 1.39 -2.39 2.03
CA SER A 57 2.55 -1.97 2.81
C SER A 57 2.69 -0.44 2.84
N GLU A 58 2.59 0.22 1.69
CA GLU A 58 2.63 1.68 1.56
C GLU A 58 1.47 2.34 2.36
N GLY A 59 0.27 1.74 2.34
CA GLY A 59 -0.88 2.20 3.12
C GLY A 59 -0.67 2.07 4.64
N ILE A 60 -0.16 0.92 5.10
CA ILE A 60 0.15 0.67 6.52
C ILE A 60 1.24 1.63 7.00
N GLU A 61 2.31 1.81 6.22
CA GLU A 61 3.40 2.73 6.56
C GLU A 61 2.89 4.17 6.67
N LYS A 62 2.05 4.61 5.74
CA LYS A 62 1.43 5.95 5.80
C LYS A 62 0.56 6.12 7.05
N GLY A 63 -0.23 5.10 7.42
CA GLY A 63 -1.02 5.12 8.65
C GLY A 63 -0.15 5.26 9.91
N LYS A 64 0.93 4.46 10.00
CA LYS A 64 1.90 4.55 11.10
C LYS A 64 2.55 5.93 11.21
N LEU A 65 2.91 6.54 10.08
CA LEU A 65 3.49 7.89 10.05
C LEU A 65 2.51 8.97 10.53
N GLU A 66 1.23 8.85 10.15
CA GLU A 66 0.19 9.77 10.61
C GLU A 66 -0.06 9.64 12.11
N ASP A 67 -0.11 8.41 12.62
CA ASP A 67 -0.25 8.13 14.04
C ASP A 67 0.96 8.64 14.83
N ALA A 68 2.18 8.38 14.35
CA ALA A 68 3.41 8.90 14.95
C ALA A 68 3.38 10.43 15.08
N ARG A 69 2.95 11.13 14.02
CA ARG A 69 2.81 12.59 14.02
C ARG A 69 1.79 13.07 15.06
N LYS A 70 0.63 12.42 15.16
CA LYS A 70 -0.41 12.75 16.15
C LYS A 70 0.06 12.49 17.58
N MET A 71 0.81 11.41 17.79
CA MET A 71 1.36 11.06 19.10
C MET A 71 2.39 12.10 19.58
N LEU A 72 3.34 12.46 18.70
CA LEU A 72 4.33 13.51 18.99
C LEU A 72 3.65 14.86 19.26
N ALA A 73 2.63 15.23 18.47
CA ALA A 73 1.85 16.45 18.70
C ALA A 73 1.08 16.45 20.03
N LYS A 74 0.81 15.27 20.61
CA LYS A 74 0.21 15.10 21.93
C LYS A 74 1.25 15.05 23.06
N GLY A 75 2.53 15.24 22.76
CA GLY A 75 3.63 15.22 23.73
C GLY A 75 4.08 13.83 24.16
N ILE A 76 3.72 12.78 23.41
CA ILE A 76 4.28 11.44 23.63
C ILE A 76 5.74 11.46 23.20
N ASP A 77 6.63 10.92 24.04
CA ASP A 77 8.06 10.94 23.76
C ASP A 77 8.43 10.06 22.55
N LEU A 78 9.50 10.47 21.86
CA LEU A 78 9.97 9.81 20.65
C LEU A 78 10.20 8.31 20.83
N LYS A 79 10.76 7.89 21.97
CA LYS A 79 11.08 6.48 22.22
C LYS A 79 9.79 5.64 22.25
N THR A 80 8.78 6.11 22.97
CA THR A 80 7.45 5.46 23.01
C THR A 80 6.79 5.43 21.64
N VAL A 81 6.89 6.51 20.86
CA VAL A 81 6.33 6.54 19.49
C VAL A 81 6.99 5.50 18.58
N LEU A 82 8.32 5.39 18.61
CA LEU A 82 9.06 4.41 17.81
C LEU A 82 8.71 2.97 18.23
N GLU A 83 8.55 2.72 19.54
CA GLU A 83 8.17 1.42 20.06
C GLU A 83 6.75 1.00 19.64
N ILE A 84 5.76 1.90 19.75
CA ILE A 84 4.37 1.61 19.39
C ILE A 84 4.19 1.45 17.88
N THR A 85 4.78 2.34 17.08
CA THR A 85 4.59 2.34 15.63
C THR A 85 5.50 1.35 14.90
N GLY A 86 6.59 0.95 15.53
CA GLY A 86 7.66 0.15 14.92
C GLY A 86 8.39 0.89 13.80
N LEU A 87 8.30 2.22 13.77
CA LEU A 87 9.03 3.07 12.83
C LEU A 87 10.46 3.32 13.34
N THR A 88 11.34 3.78 12.45
CA THR A 88 12.69 4.22 12.82
C THR A 88 12.79 5.73 12.78
N GLU A 89 13.74 6.31 13.52
CA GLU A 89 14.01 7.75 13.44
C GLU A 89 14.34 8.21 12.02
N LYS A 90 15.05 7.36 11.25
CA LYS A 90 15.39 7.65 9.85
C LYS A 90 14.12 7.79 9.02
N THR A 91 13.17 6.86 9.17
CA THR A 91 11.87 6.89 8.48
C THR A 91 11.09 8.16 8.82
N LEU A 92 11.08 8.58 10.10
CA LEU A 92 10.42 9.83 10.51
C LEU A 92 11.06 11.07 9.86
N LYS A 93 12.40 11.16 9.88
CA LYS A 93 13.14 12.28 9.28
C LYS A 93 12.94 12.37 7.76
N GLU A 94 12.99 11.23 7.06
CA GLU A 94 12.74 11.15 5.61
C GLU A 94 11.34 11.66 5.25
N HIS A 95 10.37 11.53 6.16
CA HIS A 95 8.99 11.99 6.00
C HIS A 95 8.72 13.35 6.66
N GLY A 96 9.77 14.10 7.00
CA GLY A 96 9.69 15.48 7.50
C GLY A 96 9.03 15.60 8.87
N ILE A 97 9.05 14.54 9.68
CA ILE A 97 8.59 14.57 11.07
C ILE A 97 9.79 14.95 11.93
N ASP A 98 9.74 16.13 12.55
CA ASP A 98 10.83 16.60 13.42
C ASP A 98 10.85 15.78 14.71
N VAL A 99 11.99 15.15 14.96
CA VAL A 99 12.24 14.26 16.10
C VAL A 99 13.00 14.97 17.23
N ARG A 100 13.21 16.29 17.13
CA ARG A 100 13.93 17.12 18.12
C ARG A 100 13.04 17.73 19.21
N LEU A 101 11.82 17.22 19.40
CA LEU A 101 10.94 17.65 20.50
C LEU A 101 11.47 17.20 21.87
#